data_AF-A0A7Z0BNU0-F1
#
_entry.id   AF-A0A7Z0BNU0-F1
#
_cell.length_a   1.000
_cell.length_b   1.000
_cell.length_c   1.000
_cell.angle_alpha   90.00
_cell.angle_beta   90.00
_cell.angle_gamma   90.00
#
_symmetry.space_group_name_H-M   'P 1'
#
loop_
_entity.id
_entity.type
_entity.pdbx_description
1 polymer ?
#
loop_
_entity_poly.entity_id
_entity_poly.type
_entity_poly.pdbx_seq_one_letter_code
_entity_poly.pdbx_strand_id
1 'polypeptide(L)'
;MKSSLKVALWIGFCVLAGCSATGISDVEMAGLTSPAGAIVPVTTPRPVKTMQIYGGQAGGSQESEVWSLTSKQIRERLTTTDVIVSIEQYDNKGSFRYLGAESSAGKGRYKVIFDYGASRIENVDAGGNRSVTGRIGVGFRITAELNTKASNLDLSGLMPIAFAVQNNKAFGKIHFQAYGMSHDKLPLVVPHSGAIDSSSIQKALEAVGAVKTLIDLDETKLEPYLIGIVENPSLQVPGY
;
A
#
# COMPACT_ATOMS: atom_id res chain seq x y z
N MET A 1 -35.55 8.17 -62.56
CA MET A 1 -36.78 7.59 -61.99
C MET A 1 -36.62 6.08 -61.82
N LYS A 2 -36.40 5.64 -60.58
CA LYS A 2 -37.05 4.49 -59.90
C LYS A 2 -36.21 4.12 -58.68
N SER A 3 -36.77 4.40 -57.52
CA SER A 3 -36.30 4.01 -56.20
C SER A 3 -36.68 2.57 -55.92
N SER A 4 -35.86 1.89 -55.13
CA SER A 4 -36.32 0.85 -54.20
C SER A 4 -35.22 0.51 -53.20
N LEU A 5 -35.25 1.26 -52.10
CA LEU A 5 -35.14 0.84 -50.69
C LEU A 5 -34.72 -0.63 -50.42
N LYS A 6 -33.57 -0.83 -49.78
CA LYS A 6 -33.32 -1.97 -48.88
C LYS A 6 -32.66 -1.47 -47.61
N VAL A 7 -33.42 -1.62 -46.52
CA VAL A 7 -33.03 -1.45 -45.13
C VAL A 7 -32.14 -2.63 -44.73
N ALA A 8 -30.97 -2.36 -44.18
CA ALA A 8 -30.21 -3.33 -43.39
C ALA A 8 -29.54 -2.60 -42.22
N LEU A 9 -30.23 -2.68 -41.10
CA LEU A 9 -29.82 -2.32 -39.75
C LEU A 9 -28.70 -3.28 -39.31
N TRP A 10 -27.51 -2.79 -38.98
CA TRP A 10 -26.62 -3.47 -38.02
C TRP A 10 -25.93 -2.44 -37.13
N ILE A 11 -26.34 -2.49 -35.87
CA ILE A 11 -25.84 -1.71 -34.74
C ILE A 11 -24.53 -2.38 -34.30
N GLY A 12 -23.42 -1.65 -34.43
CA GLY A 12 -22.11 -2.03 -33.89
C GLY A 12 -21.65 -0.97 -32.89
N PHE A 13 -22.21 -1.03 -31.69
CA PHE A 13 -21.90 -0.20 -30.53
C PHE A 13 -20.50 -0.55 -30.00
N CYS A 14 -19.46 0.16 -30.43
CA CYS A 14 -18.15 0.10 -29.79
C CYS A 14 -18.15 1.03 -28.57
N VAL A 15 -18.56 0.48 -27.42
CA VAL A 15 -18.22 1.06 -26.11
C VAL A 15 -16.71 0.88 -25.94
N LEU A 16 -15.96 1.94 -26.23
CA LEU A 16 -14.63 2.11 -25.65
C LEU A 16 -14.85 2.32 -24.15
N ALA A 17 -14.88 1.23 -23.40
CA ALA A 17 -14.65 1.24 -21.97
C ALA A 17 -13.18 1.65 -21.79
N GLY A 18 -12.94 2.94 -21.71
CA GLY A 18 -11.68 3.47 -21.23
C GLY A 18 -11.51 3.02 -19.79
N CYS A 19 -10.74 1.95 -19.57
CA CYS A 19 -10.11 1.71 -18.29
C CYS A 19 -9.23 2.93 -18.00
N SER A 20 -9.75 3.86 -17.21
CA SER A 20 -8.94 4.92 -16.61
C SER A 20 -7.87 4.23 -15.78
N ALA A 21 -6.67 4.11 -16.33
CA ALA A 21 -5.48 3.79 -15.55
C ALA A 21 -5.36 4.90 -14.51
N THR A 22 -5.78 4.60 -13.28
CA THR A 22 -5.50 5.46 -12.12
C THR A 22 -4.01 5.40 -11.89
N GLY A 23 -3.27 6.26 -12.61
CA GLY A 23 -1.87 6.53 -12.33
C GLY A 23 -1.69 6.95 -10.87
N ILE A 24 -0.47 6.83 -10.37
CA ILE A 24 -0.11 7.41 -9.09
C ILE A 24 -0.31 8.91 -9.23
N SER A 25 -1.16 9.51 -8.38
CA SER A 25 -1.47 10.94 -8.53
C SER A 25 -0.23 11.77 -8.25
N ASP A 26 0.00 12.85 -8.99
CA ASP A 26 1.11 13.78 -8.69
C ASP A 26 1.03 14.32 -7.25
N VAL A 27 -0.17 14.36 -6.66
CA VAL A 27 -0.42 14.73 -5.26
C VAL A 27 0.17 13.73 -4.26
N GLU A 28 0.19 12.42 -4.57
CA GLU A 28 0.86 11.40 -3.75
C GLU A 28 2.38 11.55 -3.76
N MET A 29 2.94 12.22 -4.77
CA MET A 29 4.39 12.45 -4.93
C MET A 29 4.84 13.86 -4.52
N ALA A 30 3.97 14.87 -4.57
CA ALA A 30 4.34 16.30 -4.49
C ALA A 30 4.39 16.90 -3.06
N GLY A 31 4.09 16.13 -2.01
CA GLY A 31 3.95 16.65 -0.64
C GLY A 31 4.94 16.12 0.39
N LEU A 32 5.88 15.26 0.00
CA LEU A 32 6.70 14.50 0.93
C LEU A 32 8.10 15.10 1.03
N THR A 33 8.47 15.55 2.23
CA THR A 33 9.87 15.81 2.58
C THR A 33 10.38 14.58 3.33
N SER A 34 10.94 13.59 2.63
CA SER A 34 11.53 12.41 3.26
C SER A 34 13.06 12.39 3.08
N PRO A 35 13.82 11.69 3.95
CA PRO A 35 15.24 11.47 3.71
C PRO A 35 15.45 10.71 2.39
N ALA A 36 16.44 11.10 1.59
CA ALA A 36 16.77 10.41 0.35
C ALA A 36 16.91 8.89 0.56
N GLY A 37 16.18 8.10 -0.24
CA GLY A 37 16.15 6.64 -0.11
C GLY A 37 15.15 6.08 0.91
N ALA A 38 14.34 6.92 1.56
CA ALA A 38 13.24 6.42 2.38
C ALA A 38 12.15 5.77 1.51
N ILE A 39 11.54 4.73 2.08
CA ILE A 39 10.37 4.07 1.49
C ILE A 39 9.15 4.79 2.03
N VAL A 40 8.50 5.58 1.19
CA VAL A 40 7.25 6.24 1.55
C VAL A 40 6.10 5.31 1.19
N PRO A 41 5.22 4.94 2.13
CA PRO A 41 4.06 4.11 1.82
C PRO A 41 3.13 4.86 0.84
N VAL A 42 2.65 4.18 -0.20
CA VAL A 42 1.56 4.73 -1.03
C VAL A 42 0.31 4.84 -0.18
N THR A 43 -0.61 5.77 -0.43
CA THR A 43 -1.81 5.90 0.43
C THR A 43 -2.66 4.64 0.43
N THR A 44 -2.82 4.03 -0.74
CA THR A 44 -3.60 2.81 -0.92
C THR A 44 -2.73 1.79 -1.66
N PRO A 45 -2.46 0.62 -1.08
CA PRO A 45 -1.83 -0.49 -1.80
C PRO A 45 -2.63 -0.84 -3.05
N ARG A 46 -1.96 -1.01 -4.20
CA ARG A 46 -2.62 -1.32 -5.49
C ARG A 46 -1.91 -2.47 -6.21
N PRO A 47 -2.63 -3.33 -6.95
CA PRO A 47 -2.01 -4.40 -7.73
C PRO A 47 -0.95 -3.88 -8.69
N VAL A 48 0.17 -4.61 -8.82
CA VAL A 48 1.12 -4.40 -9.92
C VAL A 48 0.81 -5.33 -11.08
N LYS A 49 0.97 -4.84 -12.31
CA LYS A 49 0.70 -5.63 -13.52
C LYS A 49 1.84 -6.59 -13.84
N THR A 50 3.06 -6.16 -13.54
CA THR A 50 4.29 -6.84 -13.95
C THR A 50 5.24 -6.96 -12.78
N MET A 51 6.12 -7.97 -12.87
CA MET A 51 7.21 -8.21 -11.94
C MET A 51 8.47 -8.59 -12.71
N GLN A 52 9.63 -8.13 -12.26
CA GLN A 52 10.89 -8.53 -12.89
C GLN A 52 11.28 -9.96 -12.49
N ILE A 53 11.57 -10.79 -13.49
CA ILE A 53 12.14 -12.12 -13.35
C ILE A 53 13.62 -12.07 -13.74
N TYR A 54 14.47 -12.52 -12.82
CA TYR A 54 15.85 -12.84 -13.11
C TYR A 54 15.95 -14.32 -13.44
N GLY A 55 16.22 -14.66 -14.71
CA GLY A 55 16.39 -16.05 -15.14
C GLY A 55 16.20 -16.31 -16.63
N GLY A 56 17.28 -16.19 -17.40
CA GLY A 56 17.42 -16.69 -18.77
C GLY A 56 18.89 -16.64 -19.18
N GLN A 57 19.36 -17.55 -20.04
CA GLN A 57 20.76 -17.81 -20.47
C GLN A 57 21.55 -16.59 -21.06
N ALA A 58 21.04 -15.37 -20.93
CA ALA A 58 21.69 -14.13 -21.33
C ALA A 58 21.41 -13.01 -20.30
N GLY A 59 21.77 -13.21 -19.02
CA GLY A 59 22.11 -12.16 -18.05
C GLY A 59 21.21 -10.91 -17.90
N GLY A 60 19.96 -10.93 -18.36
CA GLY A 60 19.06 -9.78 -18.40
C GLY A 60 17.82 -9.96 -17.52
N SER A 61 17.35 -8.87 -16.93
CA SER A 61 16.05 -8.80 -16.25
C SER A 61 14.96 -8.90 -17.31
N GLN A 62 14.05 -9.89 -17.18
CA GLN A 62 12.89 -10.04 -18.05
C GLN A 62 11.63 -9.67 -17.26
N GLU A 63 10.80 -8.80 -17.83
CA GLU A 63 9.51 -8.47 -17.23
C GLU A 63 8.50 -9.56 -17.54
N SER A 64 7.67 -9.92 -16.57
CA SER A 64 6.57 -10.87 -16.77
C SER A 64 5.31 -10.37 -16.11
N GLU A 65 4.18 -10.66 -16.74
CA GLU A 65 2.87 -10.35 -16.16
C GLU A 65 2.68 -11.15 -14.87
N VAL A 66 2.28 -10.50 -13.79
CA VAL A 66 2.07 -11.13 -12.48
C VAL A 66 1.08 -12.31 -12.59
N TRP A 67 0.05 -12.17 -13.42
CA TRP A 67 -0.98 -13.19 -13.68
C TRP A 67 -0.44 -14.47 -14.32
N SER A 68 0.74 -14.41 -14.96
CA SER A 68 1.40 -15.58 -15.56
C SER A 68 2.20 -16.41 -14.55
N LEU A 69 2.42 -15.88 -13.34
CA LEU A 69 3.19 -16.52 -12.29
C LEU A 69 2.30 -17.32 -11.34
N THR A 70 2.82 -18.46 -10.87
CA THR A 70 2.22 -19.20 -9.76
C THR A 70 2.50 -18.48 -8.43
N SER A 71 1.63 -18.66 -7.41
CA SER A 71 1.88 -18.13 -6.06
C SER A 71 3.23 -18.57 -5.50
N LYS A 72 3.67 -19.79 -5.81
CA LYS A 72 4.99 -20.31 -5.41
C LYS A 72 6.13 -19.48 -6.02
N GLN A 73 6.07 -19.23 -7.33
CA GLN A 73 7.07 -18.39 -8.02
C GLN A 73 7.07 -16.95 -7.48
N ILE A 74 5.90 -16.40 -7.15
CA ILE A 74 5.78 -15.08 -6.53
C ILE A 74 6.45 -15.10 -5.14
N ARG A 75 6.11 -16.07 -4.29
CA ARG A 75 6.66 -16.20 -2.93
C ARG A 75 8.19 -16.28 -2.93
N GLU A 76 8.77 -17.10 -3.82
CA GLU A 76 10.23 -17.24 -3.97
C GLU A 76 10.93 -15.93 -4.39
N ARG A 77 10.19 -14.97 -4.95
CA ARG A 77 10.71 -13.66 -5.40
C ARG A 77 10.55 -12.56 -4.36
N LEU A 78 9.69 -12.73 -3.36
CA LEU A 78 9.50 -11.76 -2.28
C LEU A 78 10.53 -12.03 -1.18
N THR A 79 11.78 -11.63 -1.43
CA THR A 79 12.95 -12.01 -0.63
C THR A 79 13.15 -11.19 0.64
N THR A 80 12.39 -10.12 0.84
CA THR A 80 12.52 -9.22 1.99
C THR A 80 11.28 -9.30 2.87
N THR A 81 11.45 -9.55 4.16
CA THR A 81 10.36 -9.51 5.14
C THR A 81 10.71 -8.54 6.25
N ASP A 82 9.89 -7.51 6.39
CA ASP A 82 10.15 -6.39 7.29
C ASP A 82 8.84 -5.76 7.76
N VAL A 83 8.93 -5.06 8.91
CA VAL A 83 7.87 -4.20 9.43
C VAL A 83 8.37 -2.76 9.31
N ILE A 84 7.66 -1.93 8.54
CA ILE A 84 7.93 -0.50 8.44
C ILE A 84 6.87 0.26 9.22
N VAL A 85 7.31 1.21 10.04
CA VAL A 85 6.44 2.15 10.72
C VAL A 85 6.67 3.53 10.13
N SER A 86 5.60 4.12 9.63
CA SER A 86 5.59 5.46 9.06
C SER A 86 4.65 6.34 9.86
N ILE A 87 5.17 7.45 10.39
CA ILE A 87 4.38 8.43 11.13
C ILE A 87 4.26 9.69 10.27
N GLU A 88 3.03 10.06 9.94
CA GLU A 88 2.71 11.30 9.26
C GLU A 88 1.94 12.22 10.21
N GLN A 89 2.33 13.49 10.25
CA GLN A 89 1.61 14.52 10.98
C GLN A 89 0.81 15.39 10.01
N TYR A 90 -0.47 15.59 10.32
CA TYR A 90 -1.29 16.55 9.59
C TYR A 90 -0.90 17.97 10.01
N ASP A 91 -0.57 18.82 9.04
CA ASP A 91 -0.46 20.25 9.30
C ASP A 91 -1.84 20.92 9.31
N ASN A 92 -1.90 22.16 9.79
CA ASN A 92 -3.13 22.96 9.81
C ASN A 92 -3.57 23.46 8.41
N LYS A 93 -2.86 23.08 7.34
CA LYS A 93 -3.08 23.49 5.94
C LYS A 93 -3.49 22.30 5.05
N GLY A 94 -3.64 21.10 5.60
CA GLY A 94 -4.04 19.89 4.87
C GLY A 94 -2.88 19.13 4.21
N SER A 95 -1.62 19.48 4.46
CA SER A 95 -0.44 18.78 3.96
C SER A 95 0.09 17.75 4.97
N PHE A 96 0.73 16.71 4.47
CA PHE A 96 1.31 15.62 5.26
C PHE A 96 2.80 15.87 5.47
N ARG A 97 3.24 15.97 6.72
CA ARG A 97 4.67 15.96 7.04
C ARG A 97 5.08 14.56 7.47
N TYR A 98 5.92 13.91 6.67
CA TYR A 98 6.54 12.63 7.03
C TYR A 98 7.56 12.86 8.16
N LEU A 99 7.36 12.21 9.30
CA LEU A 99 8.25 12.31 10.46
C LEU A 99 9.19 11.10 10.57
N GLY A 100 9.11 10.13 9.66
CA GLY A 100 9.79 8.85 9.82
C GLY A 100 9.30 8.12 11.07
N ALA A 101 10.21 7.43 11.76
CA ALA A 101 9.95 6.72 13.01
C ALA A 101 10.36 7.55 14.25
N GLU A 102 10.17 8.87 14.23
CA GLU A 102 10.47 9.70 15.41
C GLU A 102 9.56 9.35 16.61
N SER A 103 10.16 9.24 17.80
CA SER A 103 9.59 8.62 19.00
C SER A 103 8.76 9.55 19.89
N SER A 104 8.64 10.83 19.57
CA SER A 104 8.00 11.83 20.45
C SER A 104 7.00 12.70 19.70
N ALA A 105 5.75 12.27 19.71
CA ALA A 105 4.63 13.02 19.16
C ALA A 105 4.12 14.07 20.16
N GLY A 106 3.93 15.29 19.65
CA GLY A 106 3.26 16.39 20.33
C GLY A 106 1.73 16.26 20.27
N LYS A 107 1.03 17.33 20.66
CA LYS A 107 -0.41 17.47 20.41
C LYS A 107 -0.66 17.69 18.91
N GLY A 108 -1.63 16.99 18.34
CA GLY A 108 -1.95 17.13 16.93
C GLY A 108 -2.68 15.93 16.36
N ARG A 109 -2.75 15.90 15.02
CA ARG A 109 -3.35 14.82 14.24
C ARG A 109 -2.24 14.03 13.56
N TYR A 110 -2.30 12.72 13.68
CA TYR A 110 -1.29 11.79 13.15
C TYR A 110 -1.95 10.67 12.37
N LYS A 111 -1.28 10.20 11.32
CA LYS A 111 -1.56 8.94 10.63
C LYS A 111 -0.34 8.06 10.81
N VAL A 112 -0.51 6.95 11.53
CA VAL A 112 0.55 5.97 11.75
C VAL A 112 0.24 4.75 10.91
N ILE A 113 1.17 4.37 10.04
CA ILE A 113 1.06 3.23 9.14
C ILE A 113 2.07 2.17 9.60
N PHE A 114 1.56 0.98 9.91
CA PHE A 114 2.36 -0.22 10.16
C PHE A 114 2.21 -1.14 8.96
N ASP A 115 3.27 -1.26 8.18
CA ASP A 115 3.32 -2.15 7.03
C ASP A 115 4.16 -3.37 7.35
N TYR A 116 3.56 -4.54 7.24
CA TYR A 116 4.28 -5.80 7.20
C TYR A 116 4.03 -6.46 5.87
N GLY A 117 5.09 -6.94 5.23
CA GLY A 117 4.91 -7.78 4.06
C GLY A 117 6.18 -8.51 3.66
N ALA A 118 5.97 -9.65 3.02
CA ALA A 118 6.98 -10.21 2.14
C ALA A 118 7.01 -9.32 0.89
N SER A 119 8.16 -8.78 0.57
CA SER A 119 8.33 -7.72 -0.41
C SER A 119 9.65 -7.80 -1.15
N ARG A 120 9.78 -6.99 -2.19
CA ARG A 120 11.02 -6.70 -2.92
C ARG A 120 10.98 -5.27 -3.43
N ILE A 121 12.14 -4.70 -3.69
CA ILE A 121 12.26 -3.41 -4.37
C ILE A 121 12.56 -3.67 -5.84
N GLU A 122 11.79 -3.04 -6.73
CA GLU A 122 12.04 -3.09 -8.17
C GLU A 122 11.50 -1.85 -8.87
N ASN A 123 11.78 -1.73 -10.16
CA ASN A 123 11.18 -0.69 -10.98
C ASN A 123 9.76 -1.10 -11.39
N VAL A 124 8.80 -0.24 -11.13
CA VAL A 124 7.38 -0.42 -11.39
C VAL A 124 6.92 0.68 -12.35
N ASP A 125 6.14 0.29 -13.37
CA ASP A 125 5.48 1.26 -14.26
C ASP A 125 4.39 2.01 -13.49
N ALA A 126 4.58 3.33 -13.32
CA ALA A 126 3.62 4.23 -12.68
C ALA A 126 2.62 4.83 -13.68
N GLY A 127 2.69 4.46 -14.96
CA GLY A 127 1.91 5.00 -16.06
C GLY A 127 2.57 6.23 -16.71
N GLY A 128 2.16 6.54 -17.93
CA GLY A 128 2.62 7.75 -18.64
C GLY A 128 4.11 7.76 -18.99
N ASN A 129 4.72 6.60 -19.28
CA ASN A 129 6.16 6.41 -19.50
C ASN A 129 7.04 6.72 -18.27
N ARG A 130 6.48 6.69 -17.06
CA ARG A 130 7.22 6.92 -15.82
C ARG A 130 7.43 5.60 -15.08
N SER A 131 8.69 5.21 -14.91
CA SER A 131 9.07 4.14 -14.00
C SER A 131 9.44 4.72 -12.63
N VAL A 132 8.94 4.13 -11.55
CA VAL A 132 9.35 4.45 -10.18
C VAL A 132 10.02 3.25 -9.54
N THR A 133 10.99 3.48 -8.66
CA THR A 133 11.51 2.39 -7.81
C THR A 133 10.51 2.18 -6.69
N GLY A 134 9.78 1.07 -6.74
CA GLY A 134 8.71 0.73 -5.83
C GLY A 134 9.06 -0.47 -4.96
N ARG A 135 8.54 -0.47 -3.73
CA ARG A 135 8.43 -1.66 -2.90
C ARG A 135 7.12 -2.34 -3.27
N ILE A 136 7.20 -3.55 -3.80
CA ILE A 136 6.06 -4.39 -4.10
C ILE A 136 6.02 -5.59 -3.17
N GLY A 137 4.82 -6.08 -2.82
CA GLY A 137 4.72 -7.22 -1.92
C GLY A 137 3.31 -7.64 -1.58
N VAL A 138 3.23 -8.60 -0.67
CA VAL A 138 1.99 -9.16 -0.10
C VAL A 138 2.08 -9.07 1.41
N GLY A 139 0.97 -8.80 2.09
CA GLY A 139 1.05 -8.51 3.51
C GLY A 139 -0.19 -7.87 4.10
N PHE A 140 0.04 -7.05 5.13
CA PHE A 140 -1.00 -6.25 5.75
C PHE A 140 -0.50 -4.85 6.09
N ARG A 141 -1.46 -3.93 6.15
CA ARG A 141 -1.31 -2.57 6.61
C ARG A 141 -2.26 -2.32 7.77
N ILE A 142 -1.74 -1.77 8.85
CA ILE A 142 -2.54 -1.18 9.93
C ILE A 142 -2.39 0.33 9.85
N THR A 143 -3.49 1.04 9.73
CA THR A 143 -3.51 2.50 9.73
C THR A 143 -4.22 2.98 10.99
N ALA A 144 -3.50 3.70 11.85
CA ALA A 144 -4.05 4.37 13.02
C ALA A 144 -4.12 5.88 12.74
N GLU A 145 -5.33 6.42 12.67
CA GLU A 145 -5.58 7.85 12.59
C GLU A 145 -5.83 8.39 14.00
N LEU A 146 -4.91 9.19 14.53
CA LEU A 146 -4.87 9.59 15.92
C LEU A 146 -5.02 11.10 16.09
N ASN A 147 -5.74 11.50 17.13
CA ASN A 147 -5.73 12.82 17.72
C ASN A 147 -5.05 12.72 19.09
N THR A 148 -3.90 13.37 19.26
CA THR A 148 -3.14 13.36 20.50
C THR A 148 -3.46 14.59 21.35
N LYS A 149 -3.69 14.36 22.65
CA LYS A 149 -4.01 15.39 23.66
C LYS A 149 -2.81 15.77 24.53
N ALA A 150 -1.75 14.98 24.50
CA ALA A 150 -0.53 15.17 25.29
C ALA A 150 0.70 15.25 24.37
N SER A 151 1.79 15.79 24.90
CA SER A 151 3.11 15.77 24.28
C SER A 151 3.91 14.55 24.75
N ASN A 152 5.00 14.25 24.04
CA ASN A 152 5.92 13.15 24.33
C ASN A 152 5.22 11.78 24.31
N LEU A 153 4.31 11.60 23.35
CA LEU A 153 3.68 10.30 23.11
C LEU A 153 4.52 9.50 22.13
N ASP A 154 4.78 8.25 22.50
CA ASP A 154 5.41 7.29 21.61
C ASP A 154 4.33 6.69 20.68
N LEU A 155 4.52 6.91 19.37
CA LEU A 155 3.66 6.40 18.30
C LEU A 155 4.36 5.33 17.45
N SER A 156 5.54 4.86 17.86
CA SER A 156 6.37 3.90 17.11
C SER A 156 5.79 2.48 17.06
N GLY A 157 4.73 2.20 17.81
CA GLY A 157 4.15 0.87 17.96
C GLY A 157 2.69 0.88 18.40
N LEU A 158 1.98 -0.22 18.11
CA LEU A 158 0.61 -0.41 18.58
C LEU A 158 0.49 -0.44 20.11
N MET A 159 1.49 -0.96 20.82
CA MET A 159 1.48 -1.04 22.28
C MET A 159 1.64 0.34 22.96
N PRO A 160 2.64 1.17 22.59
CA PRO A 160 2.69 2.57 23.03
C PRO A 160 1.40 3.36 22.73
N ILE A 161 0.81 3.16 21.55
CA ILE A 161 -0.47 3.78 21.19
C ILE A 161 -1.59 3.29 22.12
N ALA A 162 -1.67 1.99 22.40
CA ALA A 162 -2.66 1.44 23.34
C ALA A 162 -2.55 2.11 24.71
N PHE A 163 -1.33 2.26 25.22
CA PHE A 163 -1.08 2.94 26.49
C PHE A 163 -1.53 4.42 26.44
N ALA A 164 -1.25 5.13 25.35
CA ALA A 164 -1.71 6.50 25.18
C ALA A 164 -3.24 6.62 25.15
N VAL A 165 -3.92 5.68 24.49
CA VAL A 165 -5.40 5.64 24.41
C VAL A 165 -6.01 5.32 25.78
N GLN A 166 -5.51 4.30 26.48
CA GLN A 166 -5.99 3.90 27.81
C GLN A 166 -5.88 5.04 28.84
N ASN A 167 -4.83 5.87 28.73
CA ASN A 167 -4.62 7.02 29.60
C ASN A 167 -5.33 8.30 29.10
N ASN A 168 -6.25 8.19 28.13
CA ASN A 168 -6.97 9.33 27.52
C ASN A 168 -6.03 10.42 26.95
N LYS A 169 -4.81 10.03 26.54
CA LYS A 169 -3.81 10.90 25.91
C LYS A 169 -3.92 10.91 24.38
N ALA A 170 -4.59 9.92 23.80
CA ALA A 170 -4.90 9.86 22.37
C ALA A 170 -6.28 9.22 22.14
N PHE A 171 -6.90 9.51 20.99
CA PHE A 171 -8.12 8.87 20.51
C PHE A 171 -8.16 8.91 18.99
N GLY A 172 -8.96 8.08 18.35
CA GLY A 172 -8.86 7.95 16.90
C GLY A 172 -9.56 6.73 16.32
N LYS A 173 -9.11 6.33 15.14
CA LYS A 173 -9.59 5.16 14.41
C LYS A 173 -8.43 4.25 14.03
N ILE A 174 -8.75 2.97 13.86
CA ILE A 174 -7.83 1.96 13.37
C ILE A 174 -8.47 1.23 12.18
N HIS A 175 -7.68 0.99 11.15
CA HIS A 175 -8.03 0.25 9.94
C HIS A 175 -7.01 -0.85 9.71
N PHE A 176 -7.47 -2.06 9.43
CA PHE A 176 -6.62 -3.19 9.06
C PHE A 176 -6.94 -3.57 7.61
N GLN A 177 -5.91 -3.73 6.79
CA GLN A 177 -6.01 -4.15 5.41
C GLN A 177 -5.01 -5.27 5.15
N ALA A 178 -5.49 -6.46 4.79
CA ALA A 178 -4.65 -7.42 4.09
C ALA A 178 -4.62 -7.07 2.59
N TYR A 179 -3.46 -7.22 1.94
CA TYR A 179 -3.29 -6.90 0.53
C TYR A 179 -2.45 -7.96 -0.18
N GLY A 180 -2.70 -8.06 -1.49
CA GLY A 180 -1.98 -8.92 -2.40
C GLY A 180 -2.07 -10.42 -2.13
N MET A 181 -3.15 -10.84 -1.47
CA MET A 181 -3.42 -12.25 -1.25
C MET A 181 -4.92 -12.55 -1.24
N SER A 182 -5.25 -13.80 -1.58
CA SER A 182 -6.60 -14.34 -1.46
C SER A 182 -6.54 -15.73 -0.85
N HIS A 183 -7.37 -15.95 0.17
CA HIS A 183 -7.53 -17.22 0.87
C HIS A 183 -8.92 -17.26 1.52
N ASP A 184 -9.59 -18.42 1.56
CA ASP A 184 -10.98 -18.52 2.05
C ASP A 184 -11.13 -18.11 3.52
N LYS A 185 -10.07 -18.26 4.31
CA LYS A 185 -10.01 -17.83 5.72
C LYS A 185 -9.68 -16.35 5.91
N LEU A 186 -9.24 -15.64 4.88
CA LEU A 186 -8.81 -14.24 5.02
C LEU A 186 -9.91 -13.31 5.57
N PRO A 187 -11.18 -13.39 5.10
CA PRO A 187 -12.25 -12.55 5.65
C PRO A 187 -12.56 -12.83 7.13
N LEU A 188 -12.17 -14.00 7.65
CA LEU A 188 -12.42 -14.38 9.05
C LEU A 188 -11.40 -13.79 10.03
N VAL A 189 -10.24 -13.38 9.52
CA VAL A 189 -9.11 -12.93 10.35
C VAL A 189 -8.87 -11.42 10.25
N VAL A 190 -9.41 -10.77 9.21
CA VAL A 190 -9.31 -9.31 9.04
C VAL A 190 -10.36 -8.61 9.90
N PRO A 191 -9.95 -7.79 10.89
CA PRO A 191 -10.90 -7.12 11.77
C PRO A 191 -11.55 -5.93 11.05
N HIS A 192 -12.78 -5.64 11.46
CA HIS A 192 -13.48 -4.45 11.01
C HIS A 192 -12.78 -3.19 11.53
N SER A 193 -12.84 -2.13 10.72
CA SER A 193 -12.34 -0.83 11.13
C SER A 193 -13.24 -0.20 12.18
N GLY A 194 -12.66 0.58 13.08
CA GLY A 194 -13.41 1.14 14.20
C GLY A 194 -12.64 2.20 14.97
N ALA A 195 -13.23 2.60 16.09
CA ALA A 195 -12.54 3.42 17.07
C ALA A 195 -11.30 2.68 17.60
N ILE A 196 -10.24 3.43 17.88
CA ILE A 196 -9.06 2.85 18.51
C ILE A 196 -9.29 2.71 20.02
N ASP A 197 -9.22 1.46 20.48
CA ASP A 197 -9.28 1.04 21.87
C ASP A 197 -8.49 -0.25 22.08
N SER A 198 -8.36 -0.70 23.33
CA SER A 198 -7.65 -1.93 23.70
C SER A 198 -8.15 -3.16 22.93
N SER A 199 -9.45 -3.27 22.67
CA SER A 199 -10.04 -4.41 21.94
C SER A 199 -9.67 -4.36 20.46
N SER A 200 -9.77 -3.20 19.82
CA SER A 200 -9.39 -3.03 18.42
C SER A 200 -7.90 -3.28 18.17
N ILE A 201 -7.04 -2.90 19.13
CA ILE A 201 -5.59 -3.11 19.05
C ILE A 201 -5.27 -4.59 19.24
N GLN A 202 -5.91 -5.26 20.21
CA GLN A 202 -5.76 -6.70 20.39
C GLN A 202 -6.17 -7.47 19.14
N LYS A 203 -7.34 -7.15 18.55
CA LYS A 203 -7.81 -7.77 17.30
C LYS A 203 -6.83 -7.54 16.15
N ALA A 204 -6.23 -6.35 16.06
CA ALA A 204 -5.22 -6.06 15.06
C ALA A 204 -3.97 -6.94 15.25
N LEU A 205 -3.50 -7.14 16.48
CA LEU A 205 -2.37 -8.02 16.79
C LEU A 205 -2.67 -9.50 16.50
N GLU A 206 -3.88 -9.97 16.81
CA GLU A 206 -4.34 -11.32 16.46
C GLU A 206 -4.36 -11.52 14.94
N ALA A 207 -4.89 -10.54 14.21
CA ALA A 207 -4.93 -10.54 12.75
C ALA A 207 -3.53 -10.54 12.12
N VAL A 208 -2.55 -9.85 12.72
CA VAL A 208 -1.14 -9.92 12.29
C VAL A 208 -0.63 -11.35 12.29
N GLY A 209 -0.85 -12.10 13.38
CA GLY A 209 -0.41 -13.49 13.49
C GLY A 209 -1.10 -14.38 12.45
N ALA A 210 -2.41 -14.22 12.30
CA ALA A 210 -3.19 -15.02 11.36
C ALA A 210 -2.81 -14.75 9.90
N VAL A 211 -2.69 -13.48 9.49
CA VAL A 211 -2.31 -13.12 8.11
C VAL A 211 -0.89 -13.58 7.78
N LYS A 212 0.05 -13.48 8.73
CA LYS A 212 1.40 -14.05 8.57
C LYS A 212 1.35 -15.52 8.20
N THR A 213 0.57 -16.32 8.94
CA THR A 213 0.38 -17.73 8.64
C THR A 213 -0.20 -17.92 7.24
N LEU A 214 -1.22 -17.14 6.86
CA LEU A 214 -1.86 -17.28 5.54
C LEU A 214 -0.89 -17.00 4.39
N ILE A 215 0.02 -16.03 4.49
CA ILE A 215 0.99 -15.70 3.42
C ILE A 215 1.84 -16.92 3.03
N ASP A 216 2.21 -17.73 4.02
CA ASP A 216 3.13 -18.86 3.86
C ASP A 216 2.45 -20.16 3.39
N LEU A 217 1.12 -20.21 3.41
CA LEU A 217 0.36 -21.39 2.96
C LEU A 217 0.41 -21.56 1.43
N ASP A 218 0.59 -22.80 0.98
CA ASP A 218 0.67 -23.14 -0.45
C ASP A 218 -0.65 -22.87 -1.18
N GLU A 219 -1.78 -23.03 -0.49
CA GLU A 219 -3.12 -22.75 -1.00
C GLU A 219 -3.45 -21.26 -1.13
N THR A 220 -2.66 -20.37 -0.53
CA THR A 220 -2.87 -18.92 -0.63
C THR A 220 -2.49 -18.43 -2.01
N LYS A 221 -3.44 -17.77 -2.67
CA LYS A 221 -3.20 -17.08 -3.94
C LYS A 221 -2.51 -15.76 -3.66
N LEU A 222 -1.38 -15.50 -4.32
CA LEU A 222 -0.62 -14.26 -4.16
C LEU A 222 -0.72 -13.39 -5.41
N GLU A 223 -0.89 -12.09 -5.21
CA GLU A 223 -0.95 -11.05 -6.24
C GLU A 223 -0.26 -9.80 -5.69
N PRO A 224 1.03 -9.55 -5.97
CA PRO A 224 1.77 -8.47 -5.30
C PRO A 224 1.21 -7.08 -5.61
N TYR A 225 1.23 -6.23 -4.59
CA TYR A 225 0.77 -4.85 -4.66
C TYR A 225 1.96 -3.90 -4.52
N LEU A 226 1.89 -2.74 -5.16
CA LEU A 226 2.75 -1.60 -4.85
C LEU A 226 2.32 -1.07 -3.48
N ILE A 227 3.25 -1.10 -2.52
CA ILE A 227 3.00 -0.74 -1.12
C ILE A 227 3.77 0.51 -0.68
N GLY A 228 4.86 0.84 -1.37
CA GLY A 228 5.61 2.06 -1.14
C GLY A 228 6.46 2.45 -2.33
N ILE A 229 6.89 3.70 -2.37
CA ILE A 229 7.78 4.27 -3.37
C ILE A 229 9.09 4.64 -2.68
N VAL A 230 10.22 4.26 -3.27
CA VAL A 230 11.53 4.72 -2.83
C VAL A 230 11.72 6.14 -3.34
N GLU A 231 11.82 7.10 -2.43
CA GLU A 231 12.08 8.48 -2.81
C GLU A 231 13.48 8.60 -3.44
N ASN A 232 13.51 8.94 -4.74
CA ASN A 232 14.74 9.19 -5.46
C ASN A 232 15.05 10.70 -5.42
N PRO A 233 16.16 11.14 -4.80
CA PRO A 233 16.52 12.55 -4.68
C PRO A 233 16.74 13.27 -6.03
N SER A 234 16.81 12.54 -7.15
CA SER A 234 16.96 13.11 -8.49
C SER A 234 15.63 13.45 -9.19
N LEU A 235 14.48 13.09 -8.62
CA LEU A 235 13.17 13.53 -9.09
C LEU A 235 12.73 14.79 -8.33
N GLN A 236 13.59 15.81 -8.29
CA GLN A 236 13.09 17.17 -8.09
C GLN A 236 12.20 17.48 -9.29
N VAL A 237 10.89 17.50 -9.11
CA VAL A 237 9.99 18.11 -10.08
C VAL A 237 10.40 19.59 -10.13
N PRO A 238 10.93 20.10 -11.26
CA PRO A 238 11.27 21.51 -11.36
C PRO A 238 9.96 22.30 -11.30
N GLY A 239 9.82 23.10 -10.25
CA GLY A 239 8.86 24.21 -10.17
C GLY A 239 7.38 23.82 -10.17
N TYR A 240 6.82 23.77 -8.97
CA TYR A 240 5.56 24.45 -8.68
C TYR A 240 5.80 25.45 -7.55
#